data_AF-A0A518EYY9-F1
#
_entry.id   AF-A0A518EYY9-F1
#
_cell.length_a   1.000
_cell.length_b   1.000
_cell.length_c   1.000
_cell.angle_alpha   90.00
_cell.angle_beta   90.00
_cell.angle_gamma   90.00
#
_symmetry.space_group_name_H-M   'P 1'
#
loop_
_entity.id
_entity.type
_entity.pdbx_description
1 polymer ?
#
loop_
_entity_poly.entity_id
_entity_poly.type
_entity_poly.pdbx_seq_one_letter_code
_entity_poly.pdbx_strand_id
1 'polypeptide(L)'
;MTIQDHVTEVETVPFIQRQIEEALANYSPTDAGIAELAAKAGGLQIEDIDDREGYQAVSTVRKEVKAVRVQVEKTRKALKADALEYGRAVDTEAKRITAALLEIEEPLHEQEKLIDEQRAERRAAEEAAAKAVLDDRVTML
;
A
#
# COMPACT_ATOMS: atom_id res chain seq x y z
N MET A 1 -0.33 32.26 -50.01
CA MET A 1 0.10 30.87 -49.79
C MET A 1 0.62 30.80 -48.37
N THR A 2 -0.30 30.64 -47.42
CA THR A 2 0.03 30.60 -45.99
C THR A 2 -0.12 29.15 -45.59
N ILE A 3 1.03 28.52 -45.32
CA ILE A 3 1.14 27.13 -44.88
C ILE A 3 0.36 27.01 -43.56
N GLN A 4 -0.59 26.09 -43.52
CA GLN A 4 -1.25 25.66 -42.30
C GLN A 4 -0.19 25.05 -41.37
N ASP A 5 0.05 25.72 -40.25
CA ASP A 5 0.71 25.13 -39.08
C ASP A 5 -0.22 24.05 -38.50
N HIS A 6 -0.16 22.85 -39.08
CA HIS A 6 -0.65 21.64 -38.41
C HIS A 6 0.44 21.15 -37.45
N VAL A 7 0.54 21.83 -36.31
CA VAL A 7 1.14 21.21 -35.12
C VAL A 7 0.11 20.21 -34.62
N THR A 8 0.23 18.95 -35.04
CA THR A 8 -0.48 17.85 -34.39
C THR A 8 0.05 17.77 -32.97
N GLU A 9 -0.76 18.23 -32.03
CA GLU A 9 -0.54 18.13 -30.60
C GLU A 9 -0.43 16.63 -30.27
N VAL A 10 0.81 16.13 -30.14
CA VAL A 10 1.06 14.77 -29.70
C VAL A 10 0.70 14.75 -28.23
N GLU A 11 -0.49 14.25 -27.89
CA GLU A 11 -0.89 14.05 -26.49
C GLU A 11 0.16 13.18 -25.80
N THR A 12 0.99 13.79 -24.96
CA THR A 12 2.02 13.08 -24.23
C THR A 12 1.37 12.31 -23.09
N VAL A 13 1.18 11.00 -23.28
CA VAL A 13 0.75 10.10 -22.21
C VAL A 13 1.82 10.07 -21.12
N PRO A 14 1.48 10.27 -19.83
CA PRO A 14 2.44 10.20 -18.73
C PRO A 14 3.20 8.86 -18.70
N PHE A 15 4.49 8.89 -18.36
CA PHE A 15 5.37 7.70 -18.34
C PHE A 15 4.77 6.52 -17.56
N ILE A 16 4.18 6.78 -16.40
CA ILE A 16 3.55 5.75 -15.56
C ILE A 16 2.31 5.16 -16.22
N GLN A 17 1.52 5.99 -16.91
CA GLN A 17 0.33 5.53 -17.62
C GLN A 17 0.71 4.54 -18.75
N ARG A 18 1.79 4.84 -19.50
CA ARG A 18 2.34 3.89 -20.48
C ARG A 18 2.79 2.57 -19.84
N GLN A 19 3.50 2.62 -18.70
CA GLN A 19 3.93 1.41 -18.02
C GLN A 19 2.76 0.57 -17.51
N ILE A 20 1.67 1.21 -17.05
CA ILE A 20 0.45 0.52 -16.64
C ILE A 20 -0.17 -0.19 -17.85
N GLU A 21 -0.28 0.49 -18.99
CA GLU A 21 -0.83 -0.10 -20.23
C GLU A 21 0.00 -1.31 -20.70
N GLU A 22 1.33 -1.18 -20.72
CA GLU A 22 2.25 -2.29 -21.04
C GLU A 22 2.11 -3.45 -20.05
N ALA A 23 1.97 -3.17 -18.76
CA ALA A 23 1.78 -4.18 -17.73
C ALA A 23 0.43 -4.91 -17.89
N LEU A 24 -0.65 -4.19 -18.21
CA LEU A 24 -1.97 -4.76 -18.44
C LEU A 24 -2.02 -5.62 -19.70
N ALA A 25 -1.24 -5.27 -20.73
CA ALA A 25 -1.11 -6.08 -21.95
C ALA A 25 -0.49 -7.47 -21.70
N ASN A 26 0.20 -7.69 -20.56
CA ASN A 26 0.75 -9.00 -20.20
C ASN A 26 -0.28 -10.02 -19.69
N TYR A 27 -1.54 -9.61 -19.46
CA TYR A 27 -2.59 -10.56 -19.11
C TYR A 27 -3.04 -11.34 -20.36
N SER A 28 -2.80 -12.66 -20.32
CA SER A 28 -3.08 -13.59 -21.42
C SER A 28 -4.57 -13.88 -21.70
N PRO A 29 -5.47 -14.01 -20.71
CA PRO A 29 -6.88 -14.22 -21.03
C PRO A 29 -7.51 -12.89 -21.43
N THR A 30 -7.79 -12.75 -22.72
CA THR A 30 -8.71 -11.73 -23.22
C THR A 30 -10.15 -12.12 -22.86
N ASP A 31 -11.06 -11.15 -22.88
CA ASP A 31 -12.49 -11.44 -22.72
C ASP A 31 -12.98 -12.49 -23.72
N ALA A 32 -12.39 -12.52 -24.92
CA ALA A 32 -12.64 -13.55 -25.93
C ALA A 32 -12.18 -14.95 -25.48
N GLY A 33 -10.98 -15.08 -24.90
CA GLY A 33 -10.48 -16.37 -24.38
C GLY A 33 -11.30 -16.90 -23.20
N ILE A 34 -11.83 -16.00 -22.36
CA ILE A 34 -12.76 -16.36 -21.28
C ILE A 34 -14.09 -16.84 -21.87
N ALA A 35 -14.61 -16.14 -22.89
CA ALA A 35 -15.83 -16.52 -23.57
C ALA A 35 -15.70 -17.90 -24.27
N GLU A 36 -14.55 -18.19 -24.88
CA GLU A 36 -14.27 -19.51 -25.46
C GLU A 36 -14.26 -20.63 -24.41
N LEU A 37 -13.61 -20.41 -23.26
CA LEU A 37 -13.62 -21.39 -22.16
C LEU A 37 -15.02 -21.58 -21.58
N ALA A 38 -15.79 -20.50 -21.47
CA ALA A 38 -17.19 -20.56 -21.03
C ALA A 38 -18.06 -21.33 -22.02
N ALA A 39 -17.89 -21.10 -23.33
CA ALA A 39 -18.58 -21.83 -24.38
C ALA A 39 -18.23 -23.32 -24.38
N LYS A 40 -16.93 -23.66 -24.25
CA LYS A 40 -16.46 -25.05 -24.10
C LYS A 40 -17.05 -25.75 -22.88
N ALA A 41 -17.28 -25.01 -21.79
CA ALA A 41 -17.86 -25.56 -20.57
C ALA A 41 -19.40 -25.67 -20.64
N GLY A 42 -20.08 -24.78 -21.38
CA GLY A 42 -21.52 -24.55 -21.29
C GLY A 42 -22.43 -25.71 -21.71
N GLY A 43 -21.88 -26.76 -22.32
CA GLY A 43 -22.62 -27.98 -22.68
C GLY A 43 -22.09 -29.25 -22.03
N LEU A 44 -21.09 -29.17 -21.16
CA LEU A 44 -20.48 -30.35 -20.55
C LEU A 44 -21.22 -30.75 -19.29
N GLN A 45 -21.72 -31.97 -19.28
CA GLN A 45 -22.35 -32.62 -18.14
C GLN A 45 -21.78 -34.04 -17.97
N ILE A 46 -21.87 -34.57 -16.76
CA ILE A 46 -21.61 -35.97 -16.47
C ILE A 46 -22.98 -36.57 -16.15
N GLU A 47 -23.44 -37.50 -16.96
CA GLU A 47 -24.83 -37.98 -16.86
C GLU A 47 -25.03 -38.95 -15.69
N ASP A 48 -24.05 -39.82 -15.44
CA ASP A 48 -24.09 -40.79 -14.36
C ASP A 48 -22.68 -41.19 -13.87
N ILE A 49 -22.59 -42.20 -12.98
CA ILE A 49 -21.33 -42.65 -12.38
C ILE A 49 -20.43 -43.43 -13.35
N ASP A 50 -21.00 -44.01 -14.40
CA ASP A 50 -20.32 -44.82 -15.40
C ASP A 50 -19.97 -44.01 -16.67
N ASP A 51 -20.44 -42.76 -16.78
CA ASP A 51 -20.13 -41.80 -17.83
C ASP A 51 -18.67 -41.31 -17.77
N ARG A 52 -17.78 -42.18 -18.24
CA ARG A 52 -16.34 -41.93 -18.32
C ARG A 52 -15.98 -40.83 -19.32
N GLU A 53 -16.74 -40.72 -20.42
CA GLU A 53 -16.48 -39.73 -21.46
C GLU A 53 -16.84 -38.32 -21.00
N GLY A 54 -18.04 -38.13 -20.44
CA GLY A 54 -18.47 -36.87 -19.83
C GLY A 54 -17.54 -36.46 -18.68
N TYR A 55 -17.14 -37.40 -17.83
CA TYR A 55 -16.15 -37.14 -16.78
C TYR A 55 -14.83 -36.63 -17.36
N GLN A 56 -14.30 -37.28 -18.39
CA GLN A 56 -13.02 -36.89 -19.00
C GLN A 56 -13.11 -35.53 -19.70
N ALA A 57 -14.22 -35.23 -20.38
CA ALA A 57 -14.46 -33.95 -21.02
C ALA A 57 -14.54 -32.81 -19.98
N VAL A 58 -15.37 -32.96 -18.95
CA VAL A 58 -15.48 -32.00 -17.83
C VAL A 58 -14.14 -31.80 -17.13
N SER A 59 -13.43 -32.89 -16.83
CA SER A 59 -12.15 -32.84 -16.14
C SER A 59 -11.09 -32.08 -16.95
N THR A 60 -11.09 -32.24 -18.27
CA THR A 60 -10.16 -31.56 -19.18
C THR A 60 -10.43 -30.06 -19.20
N VAL A 61 -11.65 -29.63 -19.50
CA VAL A 61 -12.01 -28.20 -19.54
C VAL A 61 -11.81 -27.54 -18.17
N ARG A 62 -12.17 -28.22 -17.07
CA ARG A 62 -11.92 -27.71 -15.71
C ARG A 62 -10.42 -27.49 -15.43
N LYS A 63 -9.55 -28.38 -15.91
CA LYS A 63 -8.08 -28.24 -15.75
C LYS A 63 -7.56 -27.06 -16.58
N GLU A 64 -8.06 -26.84 -17.78
CA GLU A 64 -7.73 -25.68 -18.61
C GLU A 64 -8.13 -24.37 -17.91
N VAL A 65 -9.38 -24.26 -17.44
CA VAL A 65 -9.85 -23.10 -16.67
C VAL A 65 -8.97 -22.86 -15.45
N LYS A 66 -8.65 -23.91 -14.69
CA LYS A 66 -7.75 -23.81 -13.53
C LYS A 66 -6.36 -23.33 -13.93
N ALA A 67 -5.80 -23.82 -15.04
CA ALA A 67 -4.47 -23.43 -15.51
C ALA A 67 -4.43 -21.93 -15.86
N VAL A 68 -5.42 -21.44 -16.60
CA VAL A 68 -5.54 -20.01 -16.94
C VAL A 68 -5.67 -19.17 -15.66
N ARG A 69 -6.53 -19.57 -14.71
CA ARG A 69 -6.68 -18.87 -13.43
C ARG A 69 -5.36 -18.80 -12.63
N VAL A 70 -4.59 -19.89 -12.61
CA VAL A 70 -3.27 -19.91 -11.94
C VAL A 70 -2.28 -19.00 -12.66
N GLN A 71 -2.32 -18.94 -13.99
CA GLN A 71 -1.43 -18.08 -14.78
C GLN A 71 -1.70 -16.59 -14.50
N VAL A 72 -2.97 -16.18 -14.38
CA VAL A 72 -3.34 -14.80 -14.00
C VAL A 72 -2.67 -14.39 -12.69
N GLU A 73 -2.71 -15.25 -11.67
CA GLU A 73 -2.09 -14.96 -10.37
C GLU A 73 -0.56 -14.93 -10.45
N LYS A 74 0.06 -15.76 -11.30
CA LYS A 74 1.51 -15.70 -11.56
C LYS A 74 1.89 -14.38 -12.21
N THR A 75 1.17 -13.96 -13.25
CA THR A 75 1.39 -12.67 -13.93
C THR A 75 1.25 -11.51 -12.94
N ARG A 76 0.20 -11.52 -12.10
CA ARG A 76 0.01 -10.50 -11.06
C ARG A 76 1.21 -10.40 -10.11
N LYS A 77 1.72 -11.54 -9.62
CA LYS A 77 2.87 -11.58 -8.72
C LYS A 77 4.14 -11.07 -9.38
N ALA A 78 4.38 -11.48 -10.63
CA ALA A 78 5.55 -11.05 -11.39
C ALA A 78 5.55 -9.53 -11.61
N LEU A 79 4.43 -8.98 -12.11
CA LEU A 79 4.30 -7.53 -12.36
C LEU A 79 4.47 -6.68 -11.09
N LYS A 80 4.12 -7.21 -9.91
CA LYS A 80 4.23 -6.50 -8.64
C LYS A 80 5.54 -6.75 -7.88
N ALA A 81 6.41 -7.64 -8.36
CA ALA A 81 7.60 -8.06 -7.61
C ALA A 81 8.52 -6.87 -7.32
N ASP A 82 8.94 -6.15 -8.36
CA ASP A 82 9.89 -5.05 -8.26
C ASP A 82 9.33 -3.88 -7.43
N ALA A 83 8.04 -3.56 -7.61
CA ALA A 83 7.38 -2.51 -6.83
C ALA A 83 7.31 -2.86 -5.33
N LEU A 84 7.08 -4.13 -5.00
CA LEU A 84 7.10 -4.60 -3.60
C LEU A 84 8.51 -4.60 -3.02
N GLU A 85 9.52 -4.97 -3.82
CA GLU A 85 10.92 -4.91 -3.42
C GLU A 85 11.36 -3.46 -3.16
N TYR A 86 11.03 -2.55 -4.08
CA TYR A 86 11.28 -1.12 -3.91
C TYR A 86 10.64 -0.57 -2.63
N GLY A 87 9.35 -0.84 -2.42
CA GLY A 87 8.65 -0.40 -1.20
C GLY A 87 9.31 -0.91 0.07
N ARG A 88 9.71 -2.20 0.09
CA ARG A 88 10.43 -2.79 1.23
C ARG A 88 11.79 -2.15 1.46
N ALA A 89 12.53 -1.83 0.40
CA ALA A 89 13.84 -1.19 0.50
C ALA A 89 13.70 0.22 1.11
N VAL A 90 12.74 1.01 0.62
CA VAL A 90 12.45 2.35 1.15
C VAL A 90 12.03 2.28 2.62
N ASP A 91 11.09 1.40 2.97
CA ASP A 91 10.62 1.23 4.34
C ASP A 91 11.73 0.80 5.30
N THR A 92 12.63 -0.08 4.84
CA THR A 92 13.77 -0.55 5.63
C THR A 92 14.71 0.59 5.94
N GLU A 93 15.06 1.40 4.94
CA GLU A 93 15.96 2.52 5.12
C GLU A 93 15.34 3.63 5.97
N ALA A 94 14.05 3.92 5.78
CA ALA A 94 13.33 4.85 6.63
C ALA A 94 13.37 4.41 8.10
N LYS A 95 13.09 3.13 8.38
CA LYS A 95 13.19 2.59 9.76
C LYS A 95 14.59 2.73 10.33
N ARG A 96 15.63 2.44 9.55
CA ARG A 96 17.03 2.57 9.98
C ARG A 96 17.35 4.01 10.39
N ILE A 97 16.96 4.98 9.55
CA ILE A 97 17.18 6.40 9.81
C ILE A 97 16.38 6.86 11.02
N THR A 98 15.08 6.53 11.10
CA THR A 98 14.24 6.88 12.23
C THR A 98 14.79 6.33 13.55
N ALA A 99 15.24 5.07 13.59
CA ALA A 99 15.83 4.50 14.79
C ALA A 99 17.08 5.29 15.24
N ALA A 100 17.99 5.61 14.31
CA ALA A 100 19.19 6.39 14.62
C ALA A 100 18.87 7.83 15.08
N LEU A 101 17.81 8.43 14.55
CA LEU A 101 17.35 9.75 14.99
C LEU A 101 16.73 9.69 16.39
N LEU A 102 15.95 8.65 16.71
CA LEU A 102 15.35 8.47 18.03
C LEU A 102 16.40 8.26 19.12
N GLU A 103 17.48 7.52 18.83
CA GLU A 103 18.61 7.40 19.77
C GLU A 103 19.24 8.75 20.15
N ILE A 104 19.11 9.77 19.29
CA ILE A 104 19.57 11.14 19.54
C ILE A 104 18.47 11.97 20.20
N GLU A 105 17.24 11.88 19.69
CA GLU A 105 16.10 12.72 20.10
C GLU A 105 15.60 12.37 21.51
N GLU A 106 15.46 11.08 21.83
CA GLU A 106 14.92 10.62 23.12
C GLU A 106 15.69 11.17 24.33
N PRO A 107 17.04 11.05 24.43
CA PRO A 107 17.76 11.59 25.58
C PRO A 107 17.72 13.13 25.65
N LEU A 108 17.65 13.83 24.51
CA LEU A 108 17.51 15.29 24.49
C LEU A 108 16.13 15.70 25.03
N HIS A 109 15.09 14.99 24.60
CA HIS A 109 13.73 15.21 25.07
C HIS A 109 13.60 14.93 26.57
N GLU A 110 14.24 13.88 27.09
CA GLU A 110 14.27 13.58 28.52
C GLU A 110 14.95 14.71 29.34
N GLN A 111 16.05 15.26 28.83
CA GLN A 111 16.74 16.39 29.48
C GLN A 111 15.87 17.66 29.50
N GLU A 112 15.24 17.98 28.37
CA GLU A 112 14.32 19.12 28.27
C GLU A 112 13.15 18.97 29.25
N LYS A 113 12.51 17.80 29.26
CA LYS A 113 11.38 17.48 30.13
C LYS A 113 11.76 17.63 31.61
N LEU A 114 12.92 17.12 32.03
CA LEU A 114 13.39 17.23 33.41
C LEU A 114 13.52 18.69 33.87
N ILE A 115 14.06 19.57 33.01
CA ILE A 115 14.21 20.98 33.33
C ILE A 115 12.86 21.69 33.38
N ASP A 116 11.95 21.36 32.48
CA ASP A 116 10.61 21.93 32.48
C ASP A 116 9.80 21.54 33.71
N GLU A 117 9.93 20.29 34.18
CA GLU A 117 9.35 19.83 35.45
C GLU A 117 9.93 20.62 36.63
N GLN A 118 11.25 20.75 36.75
CA GLN A 118 11.88 21.54 37.83
C GLN A 118 11.46 23.02 37.81
N ARG A 119 11.33 23.62 36.63
CA ARG A 119 10.84 24.99 36.47
C ARG A 119 9.37 25.13 36.88
N ALA A 120 8.56 24.12 36.61
CA ALA A 120 7.15 24.10 37.04
C ALA A 120 7.06 23.98 38.57
N GLU A 121 7.81 23.08 39.19
CA GLU A 121 7.87 22.92 40.65
C GLU A 121 8.33 24.20 41.35
N ARG A 122 9.41 24.84 40.85
CA ARG A 122 9.92 26.10 41.40
C ARG A 122 8.88 27.21 41.35
N ARG A 123 8.18 27.36 40.21
CA ARG A 123 7.08 28.34 40.07
C ARG A 123 5.95 28.07 41.06
N ALA A 124 5.53 26.81 41.20
CA ALA A 124 4.48 26.43 42.15
C ALA A 124 4.89 26.72 43.61
N ALA A 125 6.15 26.47 43.98
CA ALA A 125 6.66 26.79 45.32
C ALA A 125 6.74 28.30 45.58
N GLU A 126 7.18 29.10 44.60
CA GLU A 126 7.21 30.56 44.70
C GLU A 126 5.79 31.13 44.84
N GLU A 127 4.83 30.64 44.07
CA GLU A 127 3.41 31.03 44.16
C GLU A 127 2.80 30.65 45.53
N ALA A 128 3.08 29.44 46.03
CA ALA A 128 2.62 29.01 47.35
C ALA A 128 3.21 29.86 48.48
N ALA A 129 4.51 30.18 48.41
CA ALA A 129 5.16 31.05 49.39
C ALA A 129 4.62 32.49 49.34
N ALA A 130 4.42 33.04 48.14
CA ALA A 130 3.82 34.36 47.96
C ALA A 130 2.40 34.41 48.54
N LYS A 131 1.60 33.36 48.32
CA LYS A 131 0.26 33.24 48.88
C LYS A 131 0.29 33.15 50.41
N ALA A 132 1.17 32.34 50.99
CA ALA A 132 1.30 32.22 52.44
C ALA A 132 1.66 33.56 53.12
N VAL A 133 2.56 34.35 52.51
CA VAL A 133 2.92 35.70 53.01
C VAL A 133 1.73 36.66 52.95
N LEU A 134 0.91 36.58 51.90
CA LEU A 134 -0.29 37.41 51.78
C LEU A 134 -1.35 36.99 52.82
N ASP A 135 -1.58 35.70 53.01
CA ASP A 135 -2.54 35.17 53.98
C ASP A 135 -2.16 35.53 55.42
N ASP A 136 -0.87 35.46 55.78
CA ASP A 136 -0.38 35.83 57.12
C ASP A 136 -0.56 37.34 57.40
N ARG A 137 -0.31 38.19 56.39
CA ARG A 137 -0.54 39.65 56.47
C ARG A 137 -2.01 40.03 56.60
N VAL A 138 -2.91 39.25 56.00
CA VAL A 138 -4.36 39.45 56.13
C VAL A 138 -4.87 38.98 57.49
N THR A 139 -4.22 37.99 58.10
CA THR A 139 -4.61 37.43 59.41
C THR A 139 -4.14 38.30 60.59
N MET A 140 -3.09 39.12 60.41
CA MET A 140 -2.58 40.05 61.45
C MET A 140 -3.21 41.46 61.47
N LEU A 141 -4.22 41.74 60.64
CA LEU A 141 -5.00 42.98 60.63
C LEU A 141 -6.37 42.79 61.30
#